data_AF-A0AAD8INZ2-F1
#
_entry.id   AF-A0AAD8INZ2-F1
#
_cell.length_a   1.000
_cell.length_b   1.000
_cell.length_c   1.000
_cell.angle_alpha   90.00
_cell.angle_beta   90.00
_cell.angle_gamma   90.00
#
_symmetry.space_group_name_H-M   'P 1'
#
loop_
_entity.id
_entity.type
_entity.pdbx_description
1 polymer ?
#
loop_
_entity_poly.entity_id
_entity_poly.type
_entity_poly.pdbx_seq_one_letter_code
_entity_poly.pdbx_strand_id
1 'polypeptide(L)'
;MSGSEHRLFACLKLTSLELLRCELDPPPEFRGFSCLSLALTVCAPNLKYLKLEGEFKDICLKCTPLLVVISVAMYMTDDKTEQFEQSSGCNFDKFLGGVPCLEKLTEQIYFTKYMSIGYELGKVPLTYDHLKLIQLYQVSFEDMKEILVVLRLILSSPNLQELHISSSSNAIAASEASDLNFWETDCPTGCTLKRLKTVKISDLSGVPHEMEFLKFLLKNSPVLEVMSILPGIYVSCGKLNVVIELLRFRRASAKAEIIFIRDQM
;
A
#
# COMPACT_ATOMS: atom_id res chain seq x y z
N MET A 1 28.14 24.22 -8.76
CA MET A 1 27.03 25.08 -9.22
C MET A 1 25.76 24.52 -8.60
N SER A 2 25.09 25.31 -7.76
CA SER A 2 23.98 24.89 -6.92
C SER A 2 22.75 24.54 -7.75
N GLY A 3 22.31 23.29 -7.71
CA GLY A 3 20.98 22.90 -8.17
C GLY A 3 19.94 23.51 -7.25
N SER A 4 19.10 24.39 -7.78
CA SER A 4 17.94 24.92 -7.08
C SER A 4 16.92 23.79 -6.88
N GLU A 5 16.95 23.13 -5.72
CA GLU A 5 15.82 22.32 -5.27
C GLU A 5 14.60 23.25 -5.11
N HIS A 6 13.63 23.14 -6.02
CA HIS A 6 12.37 23.86 -5.90
C HIS A 6 11.58 23.28 -4.71
N ARG A 7 11.70 23.91 -3.54
CA ARG A 7 10.92 23.61 -2.34
C ARG A 7 9.54 24.23 -2.49
N LEU A 8 8.52 23.42 -2.79
CA LEU A 8 7.13 23.89 -2.90
C LEU A 8 6.56 24.37 -1.55
N PHE A 9 6.98 23.77 -0.43
CA PHE A 9 6.52 24.17 0.91
C PHE A 9 7.65 24.08 1.95
N ALA A 10 8.01 25.20 2.56
CA ALA A 10 8.89 25.26 3.73
C ALA A 10 8.17 26.06 4.83
N CYS A 11 7.11 25.48 5.39
CA CYS A 11 6.30 26.14 6.42
C CYS A 11 6.54 25.46 7.78
N LEU A 12 7.41 26.05 8.59
CA LEU A 12 7.86 25.48 9.87
C LEU A 12 6.74 25.35 10.91
N LYS A 13 5.61 26.05 10.75
CA LYS A 13 4.45 25.97 11.66
C LYS A 13 3.34 25.05 11.14
N LEU A 14 3.50 24.48 9.94
CA LEU A 14 2.45 23.68 9.30
C LEU A 14 2.25 22.37 10.06
N THR A 15 1.02 22.12 10.51
CA THR A 15 0.63 20.89 11.22
C THR A 15 -0.27 19.99 10.41
N SER A 16 -0.97 20.53 9.41
CA SER A 16 -1.79 19.77 8.46
C SER A 16 -1.59 20.33 7.06
N LEU A 17 -1.41 19.45 6.07
CA LEU A 17 -1.27 19.78 4.66
C LEU A 17 -2.24 18.92 3.86
N GLU A 18 -3.14 19.57 3.13
CA GLU A 18 -4.01 18.91 2.16
C GLU A 18 -3.74 19.50 0.79
N LEU A 19 -3.30 18.65 -0.14
CA LEU A 19 -3.13 19.00 -1.56
C LEU A 19 -4.10 18.13 -2.35
N LEU A 20 -5.14 18.75 -2.89
CA LEU A 20 -6.20 18.08 -3.64
C LEU A 20 -6.20 18.60 -5.07
N ARG A 21 -6.00 17.70 -6.04
CA ARG A 21 -6.09 17.98 -7.48
C ARG A 21 -5.26 19.21 -7.88
N CYS A 22 -4.05 19.31 -7.34
CA CYS A 22 -3.19 20.45 -7.61
C CYS A 22 -2.72 20.44 -9.06
N GLU A 23 -3.34 21.25 -9.90
CA GLU A 23 -2.81 21.67 -11.19
C GLU A 23 -1.89 22.88 -10.94
N LEU A 24 -0.59 22.75 -11.24
CA LEU A 24 0.31 23.89 -11.21
C LEU A 24 0.27 24.58 -12.58
N ASP A 25 -0.25 25.80 -12.61
CA ASP A 25 -0.16 26.67 -13.79
C ASP A 25 1.28 27.18 -13.94
N PRO A 26 2.05 26.72 -14.94
CA PRO A 26 3.40 27.20 -15.15
C PRO A 26 3.37 28.66 -15.66
N PRO A 27 4.45 29.44 -15.46
CA PRO A 27 4.55 30.79 -16.01
C PRO A 27 4.34 30.82 -17.53
N PRO A 28 3.79 31.91 -18.11
CA PRO A 28 3.51 32.01 -19.55
C PRO A 28 4.74 31.83 -20.45
N GLU A 29 5.94 32.05 -19.89
CA GLU A 29 7.24 31.92 -20.55
C GLU A 29 7.76 30.47 -20.58
N PHE A 30 7.12 29.57 -19.85
CA PHE A 30 7.47 28.16 -19.75
C PHE A 30 7.12 27.45 -21.06
N ARG A 31 8.11 27.26 -21.94
CA ARG A 31 7.96 26.61 -23.25
C ARG A 31 7.78 25.08 -23.20
N GLY A 32 7.15 24.59 -22.12
CA GLY A 32 6.75 23.21 -21.93
C GLY A 32 7.87 22.22 -21.59
N PHE A 33 7.54 21.27 -20.73
CA PHE A 33 7.79 19.85 -21.00
C PHE A 33 6.42 19.28 -21.36
N SER A 34 6.30 18.36 -22.32
CA SER A 34 5.02 17.75 -22.73
C SER A 34 4.32 16.93 -21.61
N CYS A 35 4.84 16.96 -20.39
CA CYS A 35 4.34 16.22 -19.24
C CYS A 35 4.73 17.00 -17.97
N LEU A 36 3.83 17.84 -17.42
CA LEU A 36 3.99 18.41 -16.08
C LEU A 36 3.79 17.29 -15.06
N SER A 37 4.85 16.52 -14.82
CA SER A 37 4.86 15.43 -13.86
C SER A 37 5.40 16.00 -12.53
N LEU A 38 4.53 16.23 -11.55
CA LEU A 38 4.89 16.94 -10.31
C LEU A 38 5.82 16.09 -9.43
N ALA A 39 7.06 16.54 -9.21
CA ALA A 39 7.91 16.04 -8.12
C ALA A 39 7.61 16.86 -6.86
N LEU A 40 6.96 16.24 -5.87
CA LEU A 40 6.58 16.88 -4.61
C LEU A 40 7.60 16.54 -3.53
N THR A 41 8.27 17.55 -2.99
CA THR A 41 9.07 17.41 -1.76
C THR A 41 8.41 18.20 -0.63
N VAL A 42 8.00 17.50 0.42
CA VAL A 42 7.43 18.11 1.63
C VAL A 42 8.51 18.17 2.70
N CYS A 43 8.82 19.37 3.19
CA CYS A 43 9.74 19.58 4.30
C CYS A 43 9.05 20.36 5.42
N ALA A 44 8.45 19.64 6.37
CA ALA A 44 7.59 20.22 7.39
C ALA A 44 7.75 19.49 8.75
N PRO A 45 8.61 19.99 9.66
CA PRO A 45 8.97 19.29 10.90
C PRO A 45 7.83 19.12 11.90
N ASN A 46 6.82 19.99 11.82
CA ASN A 46 5.66 19.98 12.71
C ASN A 46 4.42 19.34 12.07
N LEU A 47 4.55 18.78 10.86
CA LEU A 47 3.43 18.19 10.13
C LEU A 47 2.97 16.92 10.84
N LYS A 48 1.67 16.85 11.13
CA LYS A 48 1.00 15.71 11.77
C LYS A 48 0.04 14.98 10.84
N TYR A 49 -0.51 15.69 9.87
CA TYR A 49 -1.50 15.17 8.92
C TYR A 49 -1.10 15.56 7.50
N LEU A 50 -1.04 14.57 6.62
CA LEU A 50 -0.77 14.76 5.20
C LEU A 50 -1.87 14.09 4.39
N LYS A 51 -2.54 14.87 3.55
CA LYS A 51 -3.45 14.37 2.52
C LYS A 51 -2.99 14.81 1.15
N LEU A 52 -2.74 13.86 0.25
CA LEU A 52 -2.36 14.11 -1.14
C LEU A 52 -3.37 13.43 -2.06
N GLU A 53 -3.89 14.16 -3.04
CA GLU A 53 -4.73 13.62 -4.11
C GLU A 53 -4.30 14.27 -5.43
N GLY A 54 -3.83 13.50 -6.40
CA GLY A 54 -3.39 14.05 -7.69
C GLY A 54 -2.45 13.15 -8.49
N GLU A 55 -1.94 13.70 -9.59
CA GLU A 55 -0.90 13.08 -10.41
C GLU A 55 0.48 13.55 -9.95
N PHE A 56 1.33 12.62 -9.51
CA PHE A 56 2.70 12.92 -9.07
C PHE A 56 3.69 12.04 -9.82
N LYS A 57 4.90 12.52 -10.08
CA LYS A 57 6.02 11.69 -10.57
C LYS A 57 6.90 11.15 -9.46
N ASP A 58 7.10 11.97 -8.44
CA ASP A 58 7.89 11.58 -7.28
C ASP A 58 7.35 12.30 -6.06
N ILE A 59 7.32 11.60 -4.92
CA ILE A 59 6.90 12.16 -3.64
C ILE A 59 7.97 11.85 -2.61
N CYS A 60 8.55 12.89 -2.04
CA CYS A 60 9.59 12.77 -1.02
C CYS A 60 9.18 13.51 0.25
N LEU A 61 9.10 12.77 1.36
CA LEU A 61 8.87 13.35 2.68
C LEU A 61 10.21 13.52 3.38
N LYS A 62 10.67 14.76 3.53
CA LYS A 62 11.91 15.11 4.24
C LYS A 62 11.54 15.80 5.56
N CYS A 63 12.21 15.44 6.65
CA CYS A 63 12.05 16.12 7.93
C CYS A 63 10.58 16.23 8.40
N THR A 64 9.81 15.13 8.36
CA THR A 64 8.42 15.04 8.87
C THR A 64 8.31 14.06 10.05
N PRO A 65 9.10 14.23 11.14
CA PRO A 65 9.20 13.23 12.20
C PRO A 65 7.90 13.07 13.01
N LEU A 66 7.05 14.09 13.02
CA LEU A 66 5.80 14.13 13.80
C LEU A 66 4.57 13.67 12.99
N LEU A 67 4.78 13.13 11.78
CA LEU A 67 3.67 12.75 10.91
C LEU A 67 2.95 11.53 11.47
N VAL A 68 1.66 11.69 11.78
CA VAL A 68 0.81 10.68 12.44
C VAL A 68 -0.13 10.02 11.44
N VAL A 69 -0.65 10.78 10.49
CA VAL A 69 -1.61 10.28 9.50
C VAL A 69 -1.20 10.69 8.10
N ILE A 70 -1.17 9.70 7.21
CA ILE A 70 -0.97 9.89 5.77
C ILE A 70 -2.20 9.35 5.04
N SER A 71 -2.73 10.15 4.12
CA SER A 71 -3.72 9.75 3.14
C SER A 71 -3.23 10.15 1.74
N VAL A 72 -3.01 9.19 0.85
CA VAL A 72 -2.59 9.48 -0.53
C VAL A 72 -3.54 8.83 -1.52
N ALA A 73 -3.94 9.57 -2.55
CA ALA A 73 -4.62 9.08 -3.74
C ALA A 73 -3.83 9.51 -4.98
N MET A 74 -3.30 8.54 -5.74
CA MET A 74 -2.42 8.84 -6.86
C MET A 74 -3.06 8.44 -8.19
N TYR A 75 -3.35 9.42 -9.03
CA TYR A 75 -3.88 9.13 -10.36
C TYR A 75 -2.74 8.82 -11.32
N MET A 76 -2.92 7.78 -12.13
CA MET A 76 -2.00 7.41 -13.20
C MET A 76 -2.80 7.19 -14.48
N THR A 77 -2.20 7.56 -15.61
CA THR A 77 -2.65 7.21 -16.95
C THR A 77 -1.69 6.17 -17.53
N ASP A 78 -2.20 5.13 -18.21
CA ASP A 78 -1.42 3.97 -18.67
C ASP A 78 -0.17 4.35 -19.50
N ASP A 79 -0.26 5.42 -20.31
CA ASP A 79 0.87 5.96 -21.12
C ASP A 79 2.07 6.44 -20.29
N LYS A 80 1.92 6.66 -18.98
CA LYS A 80 2.99 7.17 -18.09
C LYS A 80 3.73 6.06 -17.34
N THR A 81 3.26 4.82 -17.39
CA THR A 81 3.84 3.69 -16.61
C THR A 81 5.28 3.37 -16.99
N GLU A 82 5.64 3.49 -18.27
CA GLU A 82 7.01 3.26 -18.77
C GLU A 82 8.03 4.32 -18.29
N GLN A 83 7.58 5.51 -17.85
CA GLN A 83 8.47 6.60 -17.43
C GLN A 83 8.89 6.53 -15.95
N PHE A 84 8.23 5.69 -15.15
CA PHE A 84 8.50 5.56 -13.72
C PHE A 84 9.65 4.61 -13.38
N GLU A 85 10.03 3.71 -14.30
CA GLU A 85 11.17 2.81 -14.12
C GLU A 85 12.51 3.54 -14.03
N GLN A 86 12.54 4.85 -14.28
CA GLN A 86 13.71 5.71 -14.21
C GLN A 86 13.90 6.42 -12.85
N SER A 87 13.12 6.08 -11.81
CA SER A 87 13.27 6.73 -10.51
C SER A 87 14.63 6.40 -9.87
N SER A 88 15.35 7.42 -9.38
CA SER A 88 16.59 7.22 -8.63
C SER A 88 16.29 6.78 -7.20
N GLY A 89 16.24 5.46 -6.97
CA GLY A 89 16.07 4.84 -5.65
C GLY A 89 14.65 4.34 -5.35
N CYS A 90 14.49 3.68 -4.20
CA CYS A 90 13.22 3.04 -3.80
C CYS A 90 12.19 4.09 -3.35
N ASN A 91 11.05 4.14 -4.03
CA ASN A 91 9.98 5.11 -3.72
C ASN A 91 9.38 4.88 -2.33
N PHE A 92 9.27 3.63 -1.90
CA PHE A 92 8.88 3.28 -0.54
C PHE A 92 9.77 3.97 0.51
N ASP A 93 11.09 3.90 0.33
CA ASP A 93 12.04 4.48 1.28
C ASP A 93 11.99 6.02 1.26
N LYS A 94 11.82 6.63 0.08
CA LYS A 94 11.67 8.09 -0.05
C LYS A 94 10.41 8.61 0.63
N PHE A 95 9.32 7.84 0.56
CA PHE A 95 8.03 8.27 1.06
C PHE A 95 7.85 7.95 2.55
N LEU A 96 8.19 6.72 2.97
CA LEU A 96 7.97 6.25 4.34
C LEU A 96 9.24 6.19 5.20
N GLY A 97 10.42 6.51 4.66
CA GLY A 97 11.68 6.48 5.41
C GLY A 97 11.81 7.50 6.54
N GLY A 98 11.01 8.56 6.52
CA GLY A 98 11.11 9.70 7.45
C GLY A 98 9.95 9.87 8.41
N VAL A 99 9.10 8.85 8.62
CA VAL A 99 7.81 8.97 9.34
C VAL A 99 7.70 8.03 10.56
N PRO A 100 8.57 8.16 11.56
CA PRO A 100 8.65 7.22 12.69
C PRO A 100 7.38 7.18 13.56
N CYS A 101 6.62 8.28 13.62
CA CYS A 101 5.40 8.39 14.45
C CYS A 101 4.10 8.05 13.70
N LEU A 102 4.19 7.46 12.51
CA LEU A 102 3.01 7.17 11.69
C LEU A 102 2.08 6.18 12.41
N GLU A 103 0.83 6.56 12.62
CA GLU A 103 -0.22 5.74 13.26
C GLU A 103 -1.23 5.19 12.26
N LYS A 104 -1.47 5.91 11.16
CA LYS A 104 -2.44 5.55 10.13
C LYS A 104 -1.91 5.85 8.74
N LEU A 105 -1.99 4.86 7.86
CA LEU A 105 -1.67 4.96 6.45
C LEU A 105 -2.91 4.59 5.62
N THR A 106 -3.36 5.51 4.78
CA THR A 106 -4.43 5.29 3.80
C THR A 106 -3.89 5.59 2.41
N GLU A 107 -3.91 4.61 1.53
CA GLU A 107 -3.39 4.71 0.17
C GLU A 107 -4.46 4.27 -0.81
N GLN A 108 -4.75 5.12 -1.77
CA GLN A 108 -5.77 4.90 -2.78
C GLN A 108 -5.13 4.95 -4.15
N ILE A 109 -5.57 4.05 -5.03
CA ILE A 109 -5.40 4.13 -6.49
C ILE A 109 -3.92 4.17 -6.92
N TYR A 110 -3.41 3.10 -7.52
CA TYR A 110 -2.03 2.98 -8.05
C TYR A 110 -0.86 3.28 -7.11
N PHE A 111 -1.08 3.71 -5.87
CA PHE A 111 0.00 4.14 -4.99
C PHE A 111 0.86 2.96 -4.52
N THR A 112 0.29 1.78 -4.33
CA THR A 112 1.03 0.53 -4.09
C THR A 112 2.00 0.23 -5.23
N LYS A 113 1.55 0.43 -6.48
CA LYS A 113 2.40 0.30 -7.67
C LYS A 113 3.49 1.36 -7.71
N TYR A 114 3.19 2.61 -7.33
CA TYR A 114 4.21 3.64 -7.20
C TYR A 114 5.29 3.25 -6.17
N MET A 115 4.89 2.70 -5.03
CA MET A 115 5.82 2.26 -3.98
C MET A 115 6.65 1.03 -4.37
N SER A 116 6.16 0.22 -5.33
CA SER A 116 6.87 -0.98 -5.80
C SER A 116 8.03 -0.66 -6.74
N ILE A 117 8.08 0.57 -7.27
CA ILE A 117 9.18 1.04 -8.12
C ILE A 117 10.47 1.14 -7.31
N GLY A 118 11.55 0.58 -7.88
CA GLY A 118 12.86 0.55 -7.25
C GLY A 118 12.91 -0.29 -5.98
N TYR A 119 11.93 -1.19 -5.78
CA TYR A 119 11.94 -2.13 -4.67
C TYR A 119 13.14 -3.09 -4.78
N GLU A 120 13.97 -3.12 -3.74
CA GLU A 120 15.13 -4.01 -3.62
C GLU A 120 15.01 -4.82 -2.32
N LEU A 121 15.13 -6.14 -2.44
CA LEU A 121 15.15 -7.05 -1.29
C LEU A 121 16.46 -6.82 -0.49
N GLY A 122 16.38 -6.56 0.82
CA GLY A 122 17.55 -6.61 1.71
C GLY A 122 18.02 -5.31 2.37
N LYS A 123 17.34 -4.16 2.18
CA LYS A 123 17.60 -2.97 3.02
C LYS A 123 16.97 -3.11 4.40
N VAL A 124 17.69 -2.65 5.43
CA VAL A 124 17.33 -2.74 6.86
C VAL A 124 15.86 -2.32 7.08
N PRO A 125 15.05 -3.12 7.79
CA PRO A 125 13.64 -2.80 8.00
C PRO A 125 13.52 -1.57 8.90
N LEU A 126 13.00 -0.48 8.33
CA LEU A 126 12.37 0.58 9.13
C LEU A 126 11.26 -0.06 9.93
N THR A 127 11.17 0.24 11.22
CA THR A 127 10.08 -0.26 12.07
C THR A 127 9.08 0.86 12.28
N TYR A 128 7.80 0.59 12.02
CA TYR A 128 6.69 1.51 12.23
C TYR A 128 5.98 1.16 13.54
N ASP A 129 6.62 1.48 14.67
CA ASP A 129 6.15 1.10 16.01
C ASP A 129 4.78 1.70 16.36
N HIS A 130 4.43 2.83 15.76
CA HIS A 130 3.17 3.52 16.03
C HIS A 130 2.03 3.12 15.09
N LEU A 131 2.33 2.43 13.98
CA LEU A 131 1.37 2.15 12.92
C LEU A 131 0.36 1.09 13.38
N LYS A 132 -0.92 1.49 13.44
CA LYS A 132 -2.03 0.68 13.94
C LYS A 132 -3.03 0.33 12.85
N LEU A 133 -3.17 1.16 11.83
CA LEU A 133 -4.13 0.99 10.75
C LEU A 133 -3.48 1.22 9.39
N ILE A 134 -3.61 0.22 8.52
CA ILE A 134 -3.23 0.30 7.12
C ILE A 134 -4.47 0.09 6.26
N GLN A 135 -4.71 0.98 5.30
CA GLN A 135 -5.80 0.89 4.34
C GLN A 135 -5.25 1.08 2.93
N LEU A 136 -5.27 0.03 2.12
CA LEU A 136 -4.73 0.01 0.76
C LEU A 136 -5.87 -0.28 -0.22
N TYR A 137 -6.00 0.53 -1.27
CA TYR A 137 -7.03 0.32 -2.29
C TYR A 137 -6.41 0.08 -3.66
N GLN A 138 -7.01 -0.84 -4.42
CA GLN A 138 -6.53 -1.29 -5.74
C GLN A 138 -5.12 -1.90 -5.70
N VAL A 139 -4.91 -2.85 -4.78
CA VAL A 139 -3.68 -3.66 -4.76
C VAL A 139 -3.79 -4.75 -5.82
N SER A 140 -2.79 -4.84 -6.71
CA SER A 140 -2.70 -5.95 -7.65
C SER A 140 -2.00 -7.16 -7.01
N PHE A 141 -2.74 -8.26 -6.82
CA PHE A 141 -2.17 -9.55 -6.44
C PHE A 141 -1.64 -10.36 -7.63
N GLU A 142 -1.60 -9.76 -8.82
CA GLU A 142 -0.92 -10.31 -9.99
C GLU A 142 0.48 -9.68 -10.16
N ASP A 143 0.77 -8.59 -9.43
CA ASP A 143 2.08 -7.93 -9.41
C ASP A 143 2.83 -8.29 -8.13
N MET A 144 3.82 -9.18 -8.23
CA MET A 144 4.62 -9.61 -7.09
C MET A 144 5.34 -8.46 -6.38
N LYS A 145 5.71 -7.38 -7.08
CA LYS A 145 6.36 -6.23 -6.44
C LYS A 145 5.38 -5.48 -5.55
N GLU A 146 4.11 -5.36 -5.94
CA GLU A 146 3.07 -4.78 -5.09
C GLU A 146 2.83 -5.64 -3.85
N ILE A 147 2.74 -6.97 -4.00
CA ILE A 147 2.59 -7.90 -2.86
C ILE A 147 3.74 -7.74 -1.87
N LEU A 148 4.98 -7.62 -2.35
CA LEU A 148 6.15 -7.42 -1.51
C LEU A 148 6.12 -6.10 -0.74
N VAL A 149 5.60 -5.02 -1.34
CA VAL A 149 5.37 -3.75 -0.64
C VAL A 149 4.38 -3.91 0.50
N VAL A 150 3.25 -4.60 0.26
CA VAL A 150 2.24 -4.88 1.28
C VAL A 150 2.84 -5.71 2.42
N LEU A 151 3.58 -6.78 2.10
CA LEU A 151 4.26 -7.60 3.09
C LEU A 151 5.29 -6.79 3.89
N ARG A 152 6.08 -5.93 3.23
CA ARG A 152 7.04 -5.05 3.90
C ARG A 152 6.34 -4.13 4.89
N LEU A 153 5.21 -3.51 4.53
CA LEU A 153 4.42 -2.67 5.45
C LEU A 153 3.97 -3.45 6.68
N ILE A 154 3.34 -4.61 6.48
CA ILE A 154 2.76 -5.40 7.56
C ILE A 154 3.86 -5.93 8.50
N LEU A 155 4.93 -6.47 7.94
CA LEU A 155 6.04 -7.05 8.70
C LEU A 155 6.87 -6.00 9.45
N SER A 156 6.91 -4.77 8.92
CA SER A 156 7.57 -3.64 9.56
C SER A 156 6.71 -2.96 10.63
N SER A 157 5.46 -3.39 10.83
CA SER A 157 4.48 -2.74 11.72
C SER A 157 4.11 -3.67 12.89
N PRO A 158 4.97 -3.80 13.92
CA PRO A 158 4.78 -4.77 15.00
C PRO A 158 3.50 -4.55 15.83
N ASN A 159 2.97 -3.33 15.79
CA ASN A 159 1.79 -2.92 16.55
C ASN A 159 0.52 -2.73 15.69
N LEU A 160 0.53 -3.22 14.44
CA LEU A 160 -0.60 -3.18 13.53
C LEU A 160 -1.82 -3.87 14.15
N GLN A 161 -2.97 -3.21 14.12
CA GLN A 161 -4.23 -3.69 14.69
C GLN A 161 -5.28 -3.97 13.62
N GLU A 162 -5.29 -3.16 12.57
CA GLU A 162 -6.28 -3.22 11.49
C GLU A 162 -5.61 -3.14 10.12
N LEU A 163 -5.99 -4.06 9.23
CA LEU A 163 -5.52 -4.10 7.84
C LEU A 163 -6.72 -4.16 6.90
N HIS A 164 -6.89 -3.14 6.07
CA HIS A 164 -7.92 -3.09 5.03
C HIS A 164 -7.27 -3.09 3.66
N ILE A 165 -7.69 -4.00 2.77
CA ILE A 165 -7.17 -4.10 1.40
C ILE A 165 -8.36 -4.21 0.43
N SER A 166 -8.38 -3.41 -0.62
CA SER A 166 -9.24 -3.62 -1.79
C SER A 166 -8.36 -4.14 -2.94
N SER A 167 -8.72 -5.29 -3.50
CA SER A 167 -7.99 -5.90 -4.62
C SER A 167 -8.43 -5.27 -5.96
N SER A 168 -7.52 -5.22 -6.92
CA SER A 168 -7.83 -4.90 -8.33
C SER A 168 -7.54 -6.06 -9.28
N SER A 169 -7.33 -7.27 -8.77
CA SER A 169 -6.99 -8.45 -9.57
C SER A 169 -8.16 -8.97 -10.42
N ASN A 170 -7.84 -9.51 -11.59
CA ASN A 170 -8.80 -10.02 -12.54
C ASN A 170 -8.68 -11.55 -12.71
N ALA A 171 -9.61 -12.28 -12.10
CA ALA A 171 -9.67 -13.75 -12.18
C ALA A 171 -9.83 -14.31 -13.60
N ILE A 172 -10.27 -13.50 -14.58
CA ILE A 172 -10.45 -13.94 -15.98
C ILE A 172 -9.12 -13.97 -16.74
N ALA A 173 -8.16 -13.13 -16.33
CA ALA A 173 -6.84 -13.01 -16.97
C ALA A 173 -5.75 -13.83 -16.27
N ALA A 174 -6.08 -14.51 -15.17
CA ALA A 174 -5.15 -15.32 -14.40
C ALA A 174 -4.70 -16.59 -15.16
N SER A 175 -3.77 -16.38 -16.09
CA SER A 175 -2.79 -17.36 -16.55
C SER A 175 -2.02 -17.93 -15.35
N GLU A 176 -1.46 -19.13 -15.49
CA GLU A 176 -0.66 -19.83 -14.47
C GLU A 176 0.16 -18.85 -13.61
N ALA A 177 -0.12 -18.80 -12.30
CA ALA A 177 0.52 -17.86 -11.40
C ALA A 177 2.01 -18.19 -11.28
N SER A 178 2.86 -17.29 -11.78
CA SER A 178 4.31 -17.33 -11.59
C SER A 178 4.67 -17.04 -10.14
N ASP A 179 5.84 -17.48 -9.70
CA ASP A 179 6.41 -17.14 -8.37
C ASP A 179 5.58 -17.57 -7.14
N LEU A 180 4.67 -18.53 -7.28
CA LEU A 180 3.94 -19.11 -6.13
C LEU A 180 4.85 -19.78 -5.11
N ASN A 181 6.02 -20.29 -5.54
CA ASN A 181 7.03 -20.86 -4.66
C ASN A 181 7.49 -19.87 -3.57
N PHE A 182 7.42 -18.57 -3.83
CA PHE A 182 7.75 -17.51 -2.86
C PHE A 182 7.12 -17.75 -1.49
N TRP A 183 5.85 -18.15 -1.44
CA TRP A 183 5.13 -18.35 -0.17
C TRP A 183 5.67 -19.50 0.68
N GLU A 184 6.34 -20.46 0.05
CA GLU A 184 6.93 -21.62 0.69
C GLU A 184 8.42 -21.41 1.01
N THR A 185 9.17 -20.78 0.09
CA THR A 185 10.65 -20.69 0.16
C THR A 185 11.17 -19.38 0.72
N ASP A 186 10.59 -18.25 0.32
CA ASP A 186 11.19 -16.93 0.50
C ASP A 186 10.39 -16.02 1.44
N CYS A 187 9.10 -16.31 1.60
CA CYS A 187 8.22 -15.56 2.48
C CYS A 187 8.71 -15.69 3.93
N PRO A 188 8.86 -14.57 4.68
CA PRO A 188 9.43 -14.60 6.02
C PRO A 188 8.74 -15.60 6.96
N THR A 189 9.46 -16.66 7.30
CA THR A 189 8.97 -17.71 8.20
C THR A 189 9.11 -17.27 9.67
N GLY A 190 8.17 -17.71 10.51
CA GLY A 190 8.20 -17.40 11.95
C GLY A 190 7.84 -15.96 12.33
N CYS A 191 7.35 -15.15 11.39
CA CYS A 191 6.77 -13.85 11.71
C CYS A 191 5.48 -14.02 12.52
N THR A 192 5.14 -13.04 13.36
CA THR A 192 3.90 -13.08 14.15
C THR A 192 3.29 -11.69 14.23
N LEU A 193 2.08 -11.55 13.71
CA LEU A 193 1.28 -10.34 13.75
C LEU A 193 0.55 -10.26 15.10
N LYS A 194 1.34 -9.96 16.15
CA LYS A 194 0.94 -10.08 17.56
C LYS A 194 -0.24 -9.21 17.98
N ARG A 195 -0.57 -8.18 17.20
CA ARG A 195 -1.63 -7.21 17.52
C ARG A 195 -2.73 -7.10 16.46
N LEU A 196 -2.61 -7.82 15.34
CA LEU A 196 -3.58 -7.72 14.25
C LEU A 196 -4.89 -8.40 14.63
N LYS A 197 -5.94 -7.59 14.82
CA LYS A 197 -7.27 -8.04 15.28
C LYS A 197 -8.29 -8.09 14.16
N THR A 198 -8.20 -7.14 13.23
CA THR A 198 -9.19 -6.98 12.17
C THR A 198 -8.51 -6.97 10.80
N VAL A 199 -9.00 -7.82 9.92
CA VAL A 199 -8.65 -7.80 8.49
C VAL A 199 -9.92 -7.57 7.69
N LYS A 200 -9.90 -6.63 6.75
CA LYS A 200 -10.98 -6.43 5.78
C LYS A 200 -10.40 -6.51 4.38
N ILE A 201 -10.95 -7.40 3.57
CA ILE A 201 -10.54 -7.55 2.17
C ILE A 201 -11.76 -7.41 1.28
N SER A 202 -11.73 -6.45 0.36
CA SER A 202 -12.78 -6.24 -0.64
C SER A 202 -12.30 -6.55 -2.04
N ASP A 203 -13.26 -6.72 -2.94
CA ASP A 203 -13.04 -6.95 -4.37
C ASP A 203 -12.24 -8.23 -4.65
N LEU A 204 -12.33 -9.20 -3.73
CA LEU A 204 -11.56 -10.44 -3.82
C LEU A 204 -11.94 -11.21 -5.08
N SER A 205 -10.93 -11.53 -5.89
CA SER A 205 -11.07 -12.17 -7.20
C SER A 205 -10.87 -13.69 -7.15
N GLY A 206 -10.14 -14.17 -6.14
CA GLY A 206 -9.78 -15.58 -5.94
C GLY A 206 -8.49 -15.99 -6.66
N VAL A 207 -7.63 -15.04 -7.05
CA VAL A 207 -6.35 -15.38 -7.70
C VAL A 207 -5.38 -16.06 -6.72
N PRO A 208 -4.43 -16.90 -7.19
CA PRO A 208 -3.59 -17.69 -6.30
C PRO A 208 -2.83 -16.91 -5.23
N HIS A 209 -2.22 -15.77 -5.56
CA HIS A 209 -1.50 -14.96 -4.56
C HIS A 209 -2.42 -14.29 -3.53
N GLU A 210 -3.67 -13.96 -3.86
CA GLU A 210 -4.64 -13.51 -2.86
C GLU A 210 -4.90 -14.61 -1.84
N MET A 211 -5.04 -15.85 -2.31
CA MET A 211 -5.28 -17.01 -1.46
C MET A 211 -4.11 -17.30 -0.54
N GLU A 212 -2.89 -17.27 -1.06
CA GLU A 212 -1.69 -17.46 -0.24
C GLU A 212 -1.46 -16.30 0.74
N PHE A 213 -1.76 -15.05 0.35
CA PHE A 213 -1.71 -13.91 1.26
C PHE A 213 -2.73 -14.04 2.40
N LEU A 214 -3.96 -14.48 2.12
CA LEU A 214 -4.98 -14.75 3.13
C LEU A 214 -4.51 -15.84 4.10
N LYS A 215 -3.99 -16.96 3.58
CA LYS A 215 -3.41 -18.04 4.39
C LYS A 215 -2.26 -17.54 5.24
N PHE A 216 -1.38 -16.69 4.69
CA PHE A 216 -0.29 -16.05 5.42
C PHE A 216 -0.81 -15.23 6.60
N LEU A 217 -1.83 -14.39 6.40
CA LEU A 217 -2.43 -13.61 7.50
C LEU A 217 -3.05 -14.53 8.56
N LEU A 218 -3.83 -15.54 8.15
CA LEU A 218 -4.47 -16.48 9.07
C LEU A 218 -3.46 -17.31 9.88
N LYS A 219 -2.35 -17.70 9.27
CA LYS A 219 -1.27 -18.48 9.89
C LYS A 219 -0.45 -17.66 10.88
N ASN A 220 -0.25 -16.36 10.63
CA ASN A 220 0.66 -15.52 11.42
C ASN A 220 -0.05 -14.57 12.41
N SER A 221 -1.38 -14.58 12.48
CA SER A 221 -2.16 -13.66 13.34
C SER A 221 -2.86 -14.38 14.51
N PRO A 222 -2.16 -14.62 15.64
CA PRO A 222 -2.70 -15.41 16.76
C PRO A 222 -3.81 -14.70 17.55
N VAL A 223 -3.94 -13.38 17.42
CA VAL A 223 -4.96 -12.57 18.10
C VAL A 223 -6.05 -12.06 17.17
N LEU A 224 -6.09 -12.56 15.92
CA LEU A 224 -7.10 -12.15 14.94
C LEU A 224 -8.50 -12.47 15.47
N GLU A 225 -9.37 -11.47 15.48
CA GLU A 225 -10.75 -11.56 15.93
C GLU A 225 -11.68 -11.72 14.72
N VAL A 226 -11.50 -10.89 13.69
CA VAL A 226 -12.37 -10.88 12.50
C VAL A 226 -11.57 -10.72 11.21
N MET A 227 -11.87 -11.56 10.23
CA MET A 227 -11.49 -11.39 8.83
C MET A 227 -12.75 -11.26 7.98
N SER A 228 -13.07 -10.04 7.55
CA SER A 228 -14.19 -9.75 6.66
C SER A 228 -13.76 -9.80 5.21
N ILE A 229 -14.47 -10.56 4.39
CA ILE A 229 -14.20 -10.72 2.96
C ILE A 229 -15.45 -10.26 2.19
N LEU A 230 -15.29 -9.26 1.34
CA LEU A 230 -16.28 -8.82 0.36
C LEU A 230 -15.83 -9.30 -1.02
N PRO A 231 -16.47 -10.33 -1.59
CA PRO A 231 -16.10 -10.84 -2.91
C PRO A 231 -16.38 -9.84 -4.03
N GLY A 232 -15.54 -9.82 -5.07
CA GLY A 232 -15.76 -8.99 -6.25
C GLY A 232 -17.05 -9.34 -7.02
N ILE A 233 -17.60 -8.33 -7.72
CA ILE A 233 -18.89 -8.41 -8.44
C ILE A 233 -18.86 -9.48 -9.55
N TYR A 234 -17.71 -9.71 -10.19
CA TYR A 234 -17.58 -10.56 -11.37
C TYR A 234 -17.27 -12.05 -11.09
N VAL A 235 -17.14 -12.47 -9.83
CA VAL A 235 -16.65 -13.82 -9.49
C VAL A 235 -17.80 -14.79 -9.23
N SER A 236 -18.53 -15.25 -10.24
CA SER A 236 -19.64 -16.19 -9.99
C SER A 236 -19.16 -17.63 -9.69
N CYS A 237 -17.97 -18.04 -10.14
CA CYS A 237 -17.49 -19.43 -10.05
C CYS A 237 -16.35 -19.64 -9.01
N GLY A 238 -15.48 -18.65 -8.78
CA GLY A 238 -14.37 -18.75 -7.82
C GLY A 238 -14.75 -18.58 -6.34
N LYS A 239 -15.89 -17.93 -6.05
CA LYS A 239 -16.33 -17.58 -4.68
C LYS A 239 -16.44 -18.79 -3.74
N LEU A 240 -16.98 -19.91 -4.21
CA LEU A 240 -17.15 -21.11 -3.37
C LEU A 240 -15.82 -21.80 -3.05
N ASN A 241 -14.88 -21.84 -3.99
CA ASN A 241 -13.57 -22.47 -3.76
C ASN A 241 -12.77 -21.71 -2.71
N VAL A 242 -12.74 -20.38 -2.79
CA VAL A 242 -12.12 -19.51 -1.80
C VAL A 242 -12.68 -19.79 -0.39
N VAL A 243 -14.01 -19.83 -0.26
CA VAL A 243 -14.67 -20.12 1.03
C VAL A 243 -14.26 -21.50 1.56
N ILE A 244 -14.37 -22.55 0.73
CA ILE A 244 -14.05 -23.93 1.13
C ILE A 244 -12.60 -24.04 1.58
N GLU A 245 -11.68 -23.42 0.86
CA GLU A 245 -10.25 -23.48 1.14
C GLU A 245 -9.90 -22.76 2.44
N LEU A 246 -10.41 -21.55 2.66
CA LEU A 246 -10.17 -20.79 3.88
C LEU A 246 -10.78 -21.46 5.12
N LEU A 247 -11.94 -22.10 4.98
CA LEU A 247 -12.57 -22.84 6.08
C LEU A 247 -11.77 -24.09 6.47
N ARG A 248 -11.11 -24.74 5.52
CA ARG A 248 -10.24 -25.90 5.77
C ARG A 248 -8.86 -25.51 6.30
N PHE A 249 -8.43 -24.27 6.08
CA PHE A 249 -7.13 -23.80 6.52
C PHE A 249 -7.08 -23.61 8.05
N ARG A 250 -6.01 -24.12 8.68
CA ARG A 250 -5.79 -23.94 10.12
C ARG A 250 -5.31 -22.52 10.40
N ARG A 251 -6.03 -21.84 11.28
CA ARG A 251 -5.75 -20.45 11.71
C ARG A 251 -4.95 -20.47 13.00
N ALA A 252 -4.09 -19.47 13.21
CA ALA A 252 -3.37 -19.31 14.48
C ALA A 252 -4.28 -18.84 15.62
N SER A 253 -5.25 -17.98 15.31
CA SER A 253 -6.28 -17.57 16.28
C SER A 253 -7.45 -18.55 16.28
N ALA A 254 -7.72 -19.14 17.44
CA ALA A 254 -8.91 -19.98 17.67
C ALA A 254 -10.22 -19.16 17.72
N LYS A 255 -10.13 -17.84 17.88
CA LYS A 255 -11.29 -16.92 17.97
C LYS A 255 -11.60 -16.23 16.65
N ALA A 256 -10.73 -16.35 15.64
CA ALA A 256 -10.88 -15.64 14.38
C ALA A 256 -12.14 -16.09 13.64
N GLU A 257 -13.07 -15.16 13.42
CA GLU A 257 -14.24 -15.35 12.58
C GLU A 257 -13.91 -14.91 11.14
N ILE A 258 -14.28 -15.73 10.15
CA ILE A 258 -14.20 -15.37 8.74
C ILE A 258 -15.62 -15.05 8.29
N ILE A 259 -15.87 -13.78 7.95
CA ILE A 259 -17.20 -13.27 7.61
C ILE A 259 -17.21 -12.89 6.14
N PHE A 260 -18.06 -13.55 5.35
CA PHE A 260 -18.31 -13.17 3.96
C PHE A 260 -19.46 -12.18 3.89
N ILE A 261 -19.18 -10.94 3.54
CA ILE A 261 -20.17 -9.88 3.42
C ILE A 261 -20.83 -10.01 2.04
N ARG A 262 -22.16 -10.00 2.01
CA ARG A 262 -22.92 -9.86 0.77
C ARG A 262 -23.08 -8.38 0.48
N ASP A 263 -22.78 -7.97 -0.73
CA ASP A 263 -23.10 -6.62 -1.19
C ASP A 263 -24.62 -6.44 -1.12
N GLN A 264 -25.08 -5.51 -0.28
CA GLN A 264 -26.49 -5.10 -0.27
C GLN A 264 -26.64 -4.06 -1.37
N MET A 265 -26.77 -4.51 -2.61
CA MET A 265 -27.36 -3.70 -3.69
C MET A 265 -28.87 -3.71 -3.58
#